data_AF-A0A9P4X0F5-F1
#
_entry.id   AF-A0A9P4X0F5-F1
#
_cell.length_a   1.000
_cell.length_b   1.000
_cell.length_c   1.000
_cell.angle_alpha   90.00
_cell.angle_beta   90.00
_cell.angle_gamma   90.00
#
_symmetry.space_group_name_H-M   'P 1'
#
loop_
_entity.id
_entity.type
_entity.pdbx_description
1 polymer ?
#
loop_
_entity_poly.entity_id
_entity_poly.type
_entity_poly.pdbx_seq_one_letter_code
_entity_poly.pdbx_strand_id
1 'polypeptide(L)'
;MSGLEVTGVVLGALPLVISALEHYAEGINTAKRFWMYKIELRTLILQINTERSIFTNTVEQLLTGIVRIEQMTDFVAGAGSQAWGKQDINDGLKDRLRGAYDVYVENVKGMEIALRKIMEKLALDPAGKIALDLASSILQLYKTPWLDEWDDNDVYFVQRPGAKPITLYEHPYVYREFPQTASKTGQKETKYRVIRNQTLYSLGVLLIELWYGKSIEQLQAPPDLDCAGTPGITWCTAERPVDSEFAFEAGKRYSNAVR
;
A
#
# COMPACT_ATOMS: atom_id res chain seq x y z
N MET A 1 18.78 -14.78 5.07
CA MET A 1 17.83 -15.84 4.75
C MET A 1 18.53 -16.86 3.86
N SER A 2 18.37 -18.15 4.15
CA SER A 2 18.78 -19.20 3.22
C SER A 2 18.01 -19.03 1.90
N GLY A 3 18.55 -19.50 0.78
CA GLY A 3 17.84 -19.43 -0.51
C GLY A 3 16.47 -20.09 -0.51
N LEU A 4 16.23 -21.01 0.42
CA LEU A 4 15.02 -21.82 0.52
C LEU A 4 13.96 -21.21 1.45
N GLU A 5 14.37 -20.47 2.49
CA GLU A 5 13.47 -19.63 3.29
C GLU A 5 12.71 -18.61 2.42
N VAL A 6 13.36 -18.13 1.36
CA VAL A 6 12.75 -17.20 0.39
C VAL A 6 11.55 -17.83 -0.32
N THR A 7 11.55 -19.14 -0.56
CA THR A 7 10.41 -19.85 -1.17
C THR A 7 9.14 -19.68 -0.34
N GLY A 8 9.23 -19.86 0.99
CA GLY A 8 8.09 -19.68 1.89
C GLY A 8 7.59 -18.23 1.94
N VAL A 9 8.51 -17.26 1.86
CA VAL A 9 8.17 -15.83 1.75
C VAL A 9 7.40 -15.54 0.47
N VAL A 10 7.90 -16.01 -0.68
CA VAL A 10 7.25 -15.84 -1.99
C VAL A 10 5.85 -16.48 -1.99
N LEU A 11 5.71 -17.71 -1.49
CA LEU A 11 4.41 -18.39 -1.35
C LEU A 11 3.42 -17.62 -0.48
N GLY A 12 3.87 -17.02 0.62
CA GLY A 12 3.02 -16.21 1.51
C GLY A 12 2.66 -14.83 0.95
N ALA A 13 3.54 -14.23 0.15
CA ALA A 13 3.33 -12.89 -0.42
C ALA A 13 2.37 -12.89 -1.63
N LEU A 14 2.40 -13.94 -2.46
CA LEU A 14 1.56 -14.04 -3.66
C LEU A 14 0.05 -13.87 -3.40
N PRO A 15 -0.57 -14.57 -2.41
CA PRO A 15 -1.98 -14.36 -2.07
C PRO A 15 -2.30 -12.93 -1.64
N LEU A 16 -1.40 -12.28 -0.90
CA LEU A 16 -1.60 -10.90 -0.43
C LEU A 16 -1.61 -9.91 -1.60
N VAL A 17 -0.68 -10.07 -2.55
CA VAL A 17 -0.62 -9.25 -3.77
C VAL A 17 -1.88 -9.44 -4.62
N ILE A 18 -2.35 -10.68 -4.79
CA ILE A 18 -3.58 -10.98 -5.53
C ILE A 18 -4.78 -10.31 -4.86
N SER A 19 -4.96 -10.51 -3.55
CA SER A 19 -6.07 -9.93 -2.79
C SER A 19 -6.08 -8.40 -2.86
N ALA A 20 -4.91 -7.77 -2.76
CA ALA A 20 -4.78 -6.31 -2.91
C ALA A 20 -5.22 -5.84 -4.29
N LEU A 21 -4.74 -6.49 -5.36
CA LEU A 21 -5.12 -6.15 -6.73
C LEU A 21 -6.62 -6.33 -6.99
N GLU A 22 -7.23 -7.38 -6.42
CA GLU A 22 -8.68 -7.62 -6.49
C GLU A 22 -9.46 -6.47 -5.84
N HIS A 23 -9.07 -6.06 -4.63
CA HIS A 23 -9.68 -4.91 -3.96
C HIS A 23 -9.51 -3.61 -4.75
N TYR A 24 -8.33 -3.36 -5.34
CA TYR A 24 -8.12 -2.23 -6.25
C TYR A 24 -9.06 -2.30 -7.46
N ALA A 25 -9.23 -3.47 -8.09
CA ALA A 25 -10.10 -3.63 -9.25
C ALA A 25 -11.59 -3.40 -8.92
N GLU A 26 -12.01 -3.71 -7.70
CA GLU A 26 -13.37 -3.45 -7.21
C GLU A 26 -13.62 -1.97 -6.92
N GLY A 27 -12.69 -1.29 -6.26
CA GLY A 27 -12.80 0.14 -5.91
C GLY A 27 -12.92 1.06 -7.12
N ILE A 28 -12.41 0.61 -8.28
CA ILE A 28 -12.37 1.38 -9.54
C ILE A 28 -13.70 1.34 -10.31
N ASN A 29 -14.68 0.55 -9.85
CA ASN A 29 -16.01 0.45 -10.48
C ASN A 29 -16.78 1.77 -10.55
N THR A 30 -16.48 2.72 -9.68
CA THR A 30 -17.19 4.00 -9.57
C THR A 30 -16.83 5.01 -10.66
N ALA A 31 -15.74 4.81 -11.39
CA ALA A 31 -15.25 5.79 -12.36
C ALA A 31 -15.10 5.21 -13.78
N LYS A 32 -16.04 5.54 -14.67
CA LYS A 32 -16.02 5.16 -16.11
C LYS A 32 -14.68 5.40 -16.80
N ARG A 33 -13.94 6.43 -16.38
CA ARG A 33 -12.63 6.84 -16.93
C ARG A 33 -11.52 5.82 -16.72
N PHE A 34 -11.67 4.90 -15.76
CA PHE A 34 -10.65 3.91 -15.39
C PHE A 34 -10.98 2.49 -15.86
N TRP A 35 -12.00 2.30 -16.71
CA TRP A 35 -12.42 0.98 -17.18
C TRP A 35 -11.29 0.19 -17.89
N MET A 36 -10.47 0.87 -18.70
CA MET A 36 -9.29 0.24 -19.32
C MET A 36 -8.26 -0.22 -18.28
N TYR A 37 -8.06 0.56 -17.21
CA TYR A 37 -7.15 0.18 -16.13
C TYR A 37 -7.69 -1.03 -15.36
N LYS A 38 -9.02 -1.13 -15.19
CA LYS A 38 -9.67 -2.32 -14.63
C LYS A 38 -9.45 -3.58 -15.48
N ILE A 39 -9.44 -3.46 -16.81
CA ILE A 39 -9.13 -4.58 -17.70
C ILE A 39 -7.68 -5.03 -17.50
N GLU A 40 -6.73 -4.09 -17.56
CA GLU A 40 -5.30 -4.39 -17.36
C GLU A 40 -5.05 -5.01 -15.97
N LEU A 41 -5.68 -4.48 -14.91
CA LEU A 41 -5.59 -5.07 -13.58
C LEU A 41 -6.13 -6.51 -13.52
N ARG A 42 -7.25 -6.80 -14.17
CA ARG A 42 -7.79 -8.16 -14.22
C ARG A 42 -6.88 -9.11 -14.99
N THR A 43 -6.27 -8.66 -16.09
CA THR A 43 -5.26 -9.42 -16.82
C THR A 43 -4.04 -9.70 -15.94
N LEU A 44 -3.57 -8.70 -15.20
CA LEU A 44 -2.46 -8.86 -14.26
C LEU A 44 -2.78 -9.84 -13.13
N ILE A 45 -3.98 -9.74 -12.52
CA ILE A 45 -4.47 -10.69 -11.51
C ILE A 45 -4.47 -12.12 -12.05
N LEU A 46 -4.93 -12.31 -13.30
CA LEU A 46 -4.94 -13.62 -13.94
C LEU A 46 -3.52 -14.16 -14.13
N GLN A 47 -2.60 -13.34 -14.64
CA GLN A 47 -1.20 -13.72 -14.84
C GLN A 47 -0.52 -14.11 -13.52
N ILE A 48 -0.68 -13.30 -12.47
CA ILE A 48 -0.10 -13.59 -11.15
C ILE A 48 -0.72 -14.86 -10.54
N ASN A 49 -2.02 -15.10 -10.72
CA ASN A 49 -2.64 -16.36 -10.29
C ASN A 49 -2.08 -17.59 -11.03
N THR A 50 -1.83 -17.45 -12.34
CA THR A 50 -1.18 -18.51 -13.13
C THR A 50 0.23 -18.79 -12.61
N GLU A 51 1.05 -17.75 -12.46
CA GLU A 51 2.42 -17.88 -11.92
C GLU A 51 2.43 -18.46 -10.51
N ARG A 52 1.50 -18.04 -9.64
CA ARG A 52 1.32 -18.63 -8.30
C ARG A 52 1.04 -20.13 -8.38
N SER A 53 0.13 -20.53 -9.27
CA SER A 53 -0.24 -21.95 -9.43
C SER A 53 0.93 -22.79 -9.93
N ILE A 54 1.69 -22.28 -10.91
CA ILE A 54 2.89 -22.94 -11.42
C ILE A 54 3.93 -23.07 -10.31
N PHE A 55 4.19 -21.98 -9.58
CA PHE A 55 5.18 -21.97 -8.51
C PHE A 55 4.80 -22.92 -7.37
N THR A 56 3.55 -22.88 -6.90
CA THR A 56 3.05 -23.81 -5.87
C THR A 56 3.22 -25.28 -6.31
N ASN A 57 2.79 -25.62 -7.53
CA ASN A 57 2.93 -26.99 -8.03
C ASN A 57 4.40 -27.42 -8.13
N THR A 58 5.27 -26.52 -8.57
CA THR A 58 6.71 -26.79 -8.66
C THR A 58 7.29 -27.06 -7.28
N VAL A 59 6.94 -26.26 -6.27
CA VAL A 59 7.38 -26.44 -4.89
C VAL A 59 6.86 -27.78 -4.31
N GLU A 60 5.58 -28.12 -4.52
CA GLU A 60 5.02 -29.41 -4.09
C GLU A 60 5.77 -30.61 -4.69
N GLN A 61 6.06 -30.55 -5.99
CA GLN A 61 6.83 -31.58 -6.67
C GLN A 61 8.25 -31.69 -6.10
N LEU A 62 8.91 -30.56 -5.84
CA LEU A 62 10.25 -30.55 -5.25
C LEU A 62 10.27 -31.15 -3.84
N LEU A 63 9.23 -30.89 -3.03
CA LEU A 63 9.13 -31.41 -1.67
C LEU A 63 8.66 -32.87 -1.58
N THR A 64 8.10 -33.44 -2.66
CA THR A 64 7.54 -34.79 -2.66
C THR A 64 8.57 -35.85 -2.25
N GLY A 65 8.35 -36.56 -1.15
CA GLY A 65 9.29 -37.57 -0.64
C GLY A 65 10.49 -37.00 0.13
N ILE A 66 10.62 -35.67 0.24
CA ILE A 66 11.47 -34.98 1.22
C ILE A 66 10.64 -34.66 2.46
N VAL A 67 9.43 -34.14 2.24
CA VAL A 67 8.46 -33.80 3.28
C VAL A 67 7.36 -34.86 3.31
N ARG A 68 6.85 -35.16 4.51
CA ARG A 68 5.70 -36.06 4.66
C ARG A 68 4.42 -35.39 4.15
N ILE A 69 3.50 -36.18 3.61
CA ILE A 69 2.27 -35.66 2.99
C ILE A 69 1.47 -34.80 3.96
N GLU A 70 1.44 -35.15 5.25
CA GLU A 70 0.71 -34.42 6.29
C GLU A 70 1.28 -33.02 6.54
N GLN A 71 2.54 -32.78 6.17
CA GLN A 71 3.21 -31.48 6.34
C GLN A 71 3.23 -30.67 5.04
N MET A 72 2.86 -31.26 3.89
CA MET A 72 2.96 -30.60 2.59
C MET A 72 2.13 -29.30 2.53
N THR A 73 0.92 -29.34 3.08
CA THR A 73 0.02 -28.18 3.14
C THR A 73 0.62 -27.01 3.90
N ASP A 74 1.36 -27.28 4.98
CA ASP A 74 1.99 -26.25 5.81
C ASP A 74 3.15 -25.57 5.08
N PHE A 75 3.88 -26.32 4.25
CA PHE A 75 4.93 -25.75 3.40
C PHE A 75 4.35 -24.87 2.28
N VAL A 76 3.26 -25.32 1.66
CA VAL A 76 2.62 -24.63 0.53
C VAL A 76 1.81 -23.41 0.95
N ALA A 77 1.25 -23.41 2.16
CA ALA A 77 0.47 -22.29 2.70
C ALA A 77 1.30 -21.00 2.91
N GLY A 78 2.63 -21.08 2.88
CA GLY A 78 3.51 -19.90 2.87
C GLY A 78 4.05 -19.49 4.25
N ALA A 79 4.35 -18.20 4.39
CA ALA A 79 5.26 -17.64 5.40
C ALA A 79 4.87 -17.98 6.85
N GLY A 80 5.72 -18.77 7.52
CA GLY A 80 5.55 -19.10 8.94
C GLY A 80 6.19 -20.42 9.37
N SER A 81 6.49 -21.34 8.44
CA SER A 81 7.14 -22.59 8.82
C SER A 81 8.66 -22.35 9.01
N GLN A 82 9.11 -22.34 10.27
CA GLN A 82 10.54 -22.53 10.62
C GLN A 82 11.13 -23.80 9.96
N ALA A 83 10.26 -24.67 9.43
CA ALA A 83 10.59 -25.86 8.67
C ALA A 83 11.45 -25.61 7.41
N TRP A 84 11.33 -24.45 6.75
CA TRP A 84 12.19 -24.10 5.60
C TRP A 84 13.66 -23.87 6.00
N GLY A 85 13.93 -23.58 7.27
CA GLY A 85 15.29 -23.41 7.78
C GLY A 85 15.99 -24.73 8.16
N LYS A 86 15.29 -25.87 8.10
CA LYS A 86 15.86 -27.14 8.55
C LYS A 86 16.86 -27.71 7.53
N GLN A 87 17.98 -28.20 8.05
CA GLN A 87 19.10 -28.70 7.25
C GLN A 87 18.71 -29.90 6.36
N ASP A 88 17.90 -30.83 6.89
CA ASP A 88 17.42 -32.01 6.19
C ASP A 88 16.60 -31.67 4.93
N ILE A 89 15.74 -30.66 5.01
CA ILE A 89 14.98 -30.14 3.87
C ILE A 89 15.92 -29.52 2.84
N ASN A 90 16.88 -28.71 3.29
CA ASN A 90 17.82 -28.03 2.41
C ASN A 90 18.71 -29.02 1.66
N ASP A 91 19.22 -30.04 2.35
CA ASP A 91 20.06 -31.08 1.79
C ASP A 91 19.28 -31.95 0.79
N GLY A 92 18.03 -32.33 1.12
CA GLY A 92 17.15 -33.07 0.21
C GLY A 92 16.84 -32.30 -1.07
N LEU A 93 16.57 -30.99 -0.96
CA LEU A 93 16.31 -30.14 -2.12
C LEU A 93 17.56 -29.93 -2.97
N LYS A 94 18.73 -29.79 -2.34
CA LYS A 94 20.01 -29.68 -3.03
C LYS A 94 20.37 -30.97 -3.77
N ASP A 95 20.16 -32.13 -3.17
CA ASP A 95 20.39 -33.43 -3.83
C ASP A 95 19.41 -33.67 -4.99
N ARG A 96 18.17 -33.20 -4.86
CA ARG A 96 17.16 -33.31 -5.92
C ARG A 96 17.43 -32.38 -7.10
N LEU A 97 17.73 -31.11 -6.83
CA LEU A 97 17.96 -30.10 -7.87
C LEU A 97 19.37 -30.22 -8.49
N ARG A 98 20.33 -30.80 -7.77
CA ARG A 98 21.71 -31.01 -8.21
C ARG A 98 22.29 -29.70 -8.80
N GLY A 99 22.77 -29.74 -10.04
CA GLY A 99 23.36 -28.59 -10.72
C GLY A 99 22.39 -27.43 -11.00
N ALA A 100 21.07 -27.65 -10.89
CA ALA A 100 20.08 -26.59 -11.05
C ALA A 100 19.75 -25.86 -9.73
N TYR A 101 20.34 -26.29 -8.60
CA TYR A 101 20.02 -25.74 -7.28
C TYR A 101 20.27 -24.23 -7.20
N ASP A 102 21.46 -23.78 -7.62
CA ASP A 102 21.84 -22.37 -7.51
C ASP A 102 20.96 -21.48 -8.40
N VAL A 103 20.67 -21.93 -9.63
CA VAL A 103 19.78 -21.24 -10.57
C VAL A 103 18.35 -21.15 -10.04
N TYR A 104 17.83 -22.23 -9.45
CA TYR A 104 16.52 -22.24 -8.82
C TYR A 104 16.43 -21.22 -7.68
N VAL A 105 17.42 -21.23 -6.78
CA VAL A 105 17.49 -20.28 -5.66
C VAL A 105 17.57 -18.83 -6.16
N GLU A 106 18.35 -18.57 -7.20
CA GLU A 106 18.45 -17.23 -7.80
C GLU A 106 17.10 -16.78 -8.40
N ASN A 107 16.40 -17.66 -9.10
CA ASN A 107 15.07 -17.36 -9.64
C ASN A 107 14.06 -17.03 -8.53
N VAL A 108 14.03 -17.81 -7.45
CA VAL A 108 13.12 -17.57 -6.31
C VAL A 108 13.44 -16.25 -5.61
N LYS A 109 14.72 -15.88 -5.48
CA LYS A 109 15.13 -14.54 -5.01
C LYS A 109 14.67 -13.44 -5.96
N GLY A 110 14.76 -13.67 -7.27
CA GLY A 110 14.21 -12.75 -8.28
C GLY A 110 12.71 -12.53 -8.11
N MET A 111 11.95 -13.59 -7.85
CA MET A 111 10.53 -13.51 -7.53
C MET A 111 10.26 -12.72 -6.26
N GLU A 112 11.04 -12.92 -5.20
CA GLU A 112 10.94 -12.15 -3.96
C GLU A 112 11.15 -10.65 -4.21
N ILE A 113 12.18 -10.28 -4.97
CA ILE A 113 12.47 -8.88 -5.32
C ILE A 113 11.32 -8.28 -6.14
N ALA A 114 10.80 -9.03 -7.13
CA ALA A 114 9.68 -8.56 -7.95
C ALA A 114 8.41 -8.38 -7.12
N LEU A 115 8.07 -9.34 -6.26
CA LEU A 115 6.91 -9.25 -5.37
C LEU A 115 7.03 -8.10 -4.39
N ARG A 116 8.21 -7.87 -3.82
CA ARG A 116 8.45 -6.72 -2.94
C ARG A 116 8.18 -5.39 -3.65
N LYS A 117 8.69 -5.24 -4.87
CA LYS A 117 8.42 -4.04 -5.70
C LYS A 117 6.92 -3.87 -6.01
N ILE A 118 6.20 -4.97 -6.26
CA ILE A 118 4.75 -4.92 -6.47
C ILE A 118 4.04 -4.50 -5.18
N MET A 119 4.42 -5.06 -4.03
CA MET A 119 3.84 -4.71 -2.73
C MET A 119 4.07 -3.24 -2.37
N GLU A 120 5.28 -2.72 -2.61
CA GLU A 120 5.60 -1.29 -2.48
C GLU A 120 4.69 -0.44 -3.38
N LYS A 121 4.53 -0.80 -4.66
CA LYS A 121 3.68 -0.05 -5.60
C LYS A 121 2.18 -0.14 -5.30
N LEU A 122 1.73 -1.23 -4.67
CA LEU A 122 0.35 -1.38 -4.24
C LEU A 122 0.06 -0.65 -2.93
N ALA A 123 1.07 -0.01 -2.34
CA ALA A 123 0.97 0.63 -1.04
C ALA A 123 0.48 -0.39 0.04
N LEU A 124 1.00 -1.62 -0.05
CA LEU A 124 0.77 -2.67 0.97
C LEU A 124 1.65 -2.49 2.22
N ASP A 125 2.41 -1.40 2.26
CA ASP A 125 3.12 -0.95 3.43
C ASP A 125 2.16 -0.25 4.43
N PRO A 126 2.57 -0.06 5.69
CA PRO A 126 1.71 0.58 6.68
C PRO A 126 1.21 1.98 6.27
N ALA A 127 2.02 2.78 5.57
CA ALA A 127 1.62 4.12 5.16
C ALA A 127 0.55 4.08 4.07
N GLY A 128 0.70 3.18 3.10
CA GLY A 128 -0.31 2.94 2.06
C GLY A 128 -1.66 2.46 2.61
N LYS A 129 -1.64 1.56 3.60
CA LYS A 129 -2.86 1.13 4.29
C LYS A 129 -3.55 2.30 5.01
N ILE A 130 -2.81 3.12 5.75
CA ILE A 130 -3.35 4.32 6.41
C ILE A 130 -3.94 5.28 5.38
N ALA A 131 -3.23 5.52 4.28
CA ALA A 131 -3.69 6.39 3.20
C ALA A 131 -5.04 5.93 2.62
N LEU A 132 -5.18 4.62 2.38
CA LEU A 132 -6.42 4.01 1.89
C LEU A 132 -7.56 4.12 2.91
N ASP A 133 -7.29 3.80 4.17
CA ASP A 133 -8.27 3.88 5.26
C ASP A 133 -8.75 5.32 5.46
N LEU A 134 -7.84 6.31 5.40
CA LEU A 134 -8.17 7.72 5.51
C LEU A 134 -8.97 8.24 4.32
N ALA A 135 -8.54 7.93 3.09
CA ALA A 135 -9.27 8.33 1.89
C ALA A 135 -10.68 7.75 1.88
N SER A 136 -10.83 6.47 2.21
CA SER A 136 -12.13 5.79 2.32
C SER A 136 -13.00 6.42 3.41
N SER A 137 -12.45 6.65 4.60
CA SER A 137 -13.17 7.27 5.73
C SER A 137 -13.63 8.70 5.41
N ILE A 138 -12.76 9.51 4.81
CA ILE A 138 -13.08 10.90 4.41
C ILE A 138 -14.18 10.92 3.34
N LEU A 139 -14.14 10.00 2.37
CA LEU A 139 -15.19 9.88 1.36
C LEU A 139 -16.53 9.47 1.98
N GLN A 140 -16.53 8.52 2.92
CA GLN A 140 -17.74 8.05 3.61
C GLN A 140 -18.34 9.11 4.54
N LEU A 141 -17.49 9.89 5.21
CA LEU A 141 -17.90 10.93 6.16
C LEU A 141 -18.06 12.32 5.50
N TYR A 142 -17.86 12.42 4.19
CA TYR A 142 -17.97 13.68 3.45
C TYR A 142 -19.37 14.29 3.61
N LYS A 143 -19.42 15.59 3.95
CA LYS A 143 -20.65 16.35 4.28
C LYS A 143 -21.42 15.84 5.51
N THR A 144 -20.77 15.09 6.38
CA THR A 144 -21.31 14.81 7.72
C THR A 144 -20.71 15.80 8.74
N PRO A 145 -21.38 16.03 9.89
CA PRO A 145 -20.84 16.85 10.97
C PRO A 145 -19.48 16.36 11.50
N TRP A 146 -19.07 15.14 11.18
CA TRP A 146 -17.75 14.62 11.52
C TRP A 146 -16.61 15.30 10.74
N LEU A 147 -16.89 15.92 9.59
CA LEU A 147 -15.87 16.40 8.64
C LEU A 147 -15.98 17.87 8.22
N ASP A 148 -16.83 18.65 8.89
CA ASP A 148 -17.16 20.05 8.52
C ASP A 148 -15.94 21.01 8.51
N GLU A 149 -14.84 20.68 9.21
CA GLU A 149 -13.59 21.46 9.30
C GLU A 149 -12.42 20.56 9.75
N TRP A 150 -12.13 19.47 9.02
CA TRP A 150 -11.10 18.51 9.45
C TRP A 150 -9.66 18.95 9.08
N ASP A 151 -8.70 18.57 9.93
CA ASP A 151 -7.25 18.71 9.70
C ASP A 151 -6.50 17.42 10.05
N ASP A 152 -5.20 17.35 9.74
CA ASP A 152 -4.29 16.25 10.10
C ASP A 152 -4.37 15.83 11.58
N ASN A 153 -4.61 16.79 12.47
CA ASN A 153 -4.74 16.62 13.92
C ASN A 153 -6.00 15.87 14.38
N ASP A 154 -6.97 15.63 13.50
CA ASP A 154 -8.22 14.95 13.86
C ASP A 154 -8.13 13.41 13.70
N VAL A 155 -7.01 12.91 13.18
CA VAL A 155 -6.72 11.48 13.02
C VAL A 155 -5.84 11.00 14.16
N TYR A 156 -6.31 9.98 14.87
CA TYR A 156 -5.62 9.44 16.02
C TYR A 156 -5.35 7.93 15.87
N PHE A 157 -4.32 7.46 16.58
CA PHE A 157 -3.94 6.04 16.66
C PHE A 157 -3.95 5.58 18.11
N VAL A 158 -4.74 4.54 18.44
CA VAL A 158 -4.94 4.13 19.84
C VAL A 158 -3.80 3.20 20.20
N GLN A 159 -2.91 3.65 21.09
CA GLN A 159 -1.94 2.74 21.69
C GLN A 159 -2.61 1.94 22.81
N ARG A 160 -2.86 0.65 22.55
CA ARG A 160 -3.33 -0.27 23.60
C ARG A 160 -2.14 -0.71 24.47
N PRO A 161 -2.25 -0.66 25.81
CA PRO A 161 -1.18 -1.12 26.69
C PRO A 161 -0.87 -2.61 26.45
N GLY A 162 0.38 -2.92 26.17
CA GLY A 162 0.86 -4.28 25.86
C GLY A 162 0.81 -4.67 24.37
N ALA A 163 0.31 -3.80 23.49
CA ALA A 163 0.30 -4.06 22.05
C ALA A 163 1.67 -3.77 21.40
N LYS A 164 2.02 -4.52 20.35
CA LYS A 164 3.28 -4.31 19.61
C LYS A 164 3.22 -2.97 18.85
N PRO A 165 4.34 -2.24 18.68
CA PRO A 165 4.35 -0.97 17.95
C PRO A 165 3.74 -1.06 16.54
N ILE A 166 3.88 -2.20 15.86
CA ILE A 166 3.32 -2.46 14.53
C ILE A 166 1.78 -2.38 14.50
N THR A 167 1.08 -2.75 15.58
CA THR A 167 -0.39 -2.75 15.60
C THR A 167 -0.97 -1.36 15.82
N LEU A 168 -0.14 -0.34 16.11
CA LEU A 168 -0.59 1.03 16.34
C LEU A 168 -1.28 1.62 15.10
N TYR A 169 -0.81 1.24 13.92
CA TYR A 169 -1.25 1.77 12.63
C TYR A 169 -2.42 0.98 12.01
N GLU A 170 -2.95 -0.04 12.70
CA GLU A 170 -3.96 -0.92 12.11
C GLU A 170 -5.35 -0.29 12.02
N HIS A 171 -5.66 0.67 12.92
CA HIS A 171 -7.00 1.22 13.09
C HIS A 171 -6.94 2.73 13.42
N PRO A 172 -6.73 3.60 12.42
CA PRO A 172 -6.90 5.04 12.61
C PRO A 172 -8.35 5.35 13.00
N TYR A 173 -8.56 6.34 13.86
CA TYR A 173 -9.88 6.83 14.23
C TYR A 173 -9.96 8.34 14.15
N VAL A 174 -11.14 8.83 13.80
CA VAL A 174 -11.45 10.26 13.82
C VAL A 174 -12.10 10.58 15.16
N TYR A 175 -11.55 11.56 15.86
CA TYR A 175 -12.17 12.11 17.07
C TYR A 175 -12.72 13.50 16.78
N ARG A 176 -13.95 13.75 17.22
CA ARG A 176 -14.54 15.09 17.11
C ARG A 176 -15.42 15.41 18.30
N GLU A 177 -15.26 16.61 18.82
CA GLU A 177 -16.16 17.18 19.81
C GLU A 177 -17.34 17.87 19.10
N PHE A 178 -18.57 17.45 19.45
CA PHE A 178 -19.78 18.10 18.94
C PHE A 178 -20.19 19.23 19.88
N PRO A 179 -20.39 20.46 19.38
CA PRO A 179 -20.75 21.59 20.22
C PRO A 179 -22.14 21.36 20.85
N GLN A 180 -22.21 21.41 22.18
CA GLN A 180 -23.46 21.20 22.92
C GLN A 180 -24.42 22.40 22.89
N THR A 181 -23.96 23.57 22.43
CA THR A 181 -24.78 24.76 22.23
C THR A 181 -24.36 25.48 20.95
N ALA A 182 -25.32 26.04 20.23
CA ALA A 182 -25.12 26.82 19.00
C ALA A 182 -24.31 28.09 19.31
N SER A 183 -23.00 27.92 19.43
CA SER A 183 -22.04 29.01 19.50
C SER A 183 -21.95 29.60 18.10
N LYS A 184 -22.23 30.90 17.96
CA LYS A 184 -22.09 31.62 16.70
C LYS A 184 -20.69 31.33 16.17
N THR A 185 -20.62 30.65 15.03
CA THR A 185 -19.39 30.39 14.31
C THR A 185 -18.71 31.73 14.03
N GLY A 186 -17.65 32.02 14.78
CA GLY A 186 -16.62 32.93 14.27
C GLY A 186 -16.11 32.27 13.01
N GLN A 187 -16.42 32.84 11.85
CA GLN A 187 -15.86 32.41 10.58
C GLN A 187 -14.34 32.41 10.74
N LYS A 188 -13.73 31.24 10.97
CA LYS A 188 -12.31 31.08 10.66
C LYS A 188 -12.22 31.35 9.17
N GLU A 189 -11.53 32.42 8.82
CA GLU A 189 -11.31 32.76 7.42
C GLU A 189 -10.81 31.51 6.69
N THR A 190 -11.50 31.12 5.63
CA THR A 190 -11.01 30.07 4.75
C THR A 190 -9.65 30.53 4.26
N LYS A 191 -8.58 29.89 4.76
CA LYS A 191 -7.19 30.28 4.48
C LYS A 191 -6.91 30.41 2.98
N TYR A 192 -7.72 29.76 2.13
CA TYR A 192 -7.57 29.73 0.69
C TYR A 192 -8.92 29.87 -0.03
N ARG A 193 -9.37 31.09 -0.35
CA ARG A 193 -10.63 31.35 -1.10
C ARG A 193 -10.67 30.71 -2.49
N VAL A 194 -9.52 30.33 -3.05
CA VAL A 194 -9.38 29.72 -4.38
C VAL A 194 -9.68 28.21 -4.36
N ILE A 195 -9.54 27.56 -3.20
CA ILE A 195 -9.70 26.10 -3.07
C ILE A 195 -11.19 25.77 -2.95
N ARG A 196 -11.74 25.10 -3.98
CA ARG A 196 -13.18 24.78 -4.08
C ARG A 196 -13.66 23.76 -3.05
N ASN A 197 -12.79 22.85 -2.64
CA ASN A 197 -13.10 21.81 -1.67
C ASN A 197 -11.90 21.64 -0.72
N GLN A 198 -12.01 22.24 0.46
CA GLN A 198 -10.96 22.20 1.46
C GLN A 198 -10.70 20.78 1.95
N THR A 199 -11.75 19.97 2.10
CA THR A 199 -11.64 18.57 2.55
C THR A 199 -10.78 17.73 1.60
N LEU A 200 -11.04 17.81 0.30
CA LEU A 200 -10.26 17.05 -0.68
C LEU A 200 -8.84 17.60 -0.82
N TYR A 201 -8.66 18.91 -0.66
CA TYR A 201 -7.33 19.52 -0.65
C TYR A 201 -6.48 19.04 0.52
N SER A 202 -7.01 19.07 1.75
CA SER A 202 -6.32 18.54 2.93
C SER A 202 -6.01 17.05 2.78
N LEU A 203 -6.91 16.26 2.19
CA LEU A 203 -6.67 14.85 1.89
C LEU A 203 -5.52 14.70 0.89
N GLY A 204 -5.51 15.50 -0.17
CA GLY A 204 -4.45 15.49 -1.18
C GLY A 204 -3.07 15.78 -0.59
N VAL A 205 -2.97 16.79 0.28
CA VAL A 205 -1.72 17.12 0.99
C VAL A 205 -1.29 15.95 1.88
N LEU A 206 -2.19 15.42 2.70
CA LEU A 206 -1.90 14.32 3.61
C LEU A 206 -1.45 13.04 2.86
N LEU A 207 -2.06 12.74 1.71
CA LEU A 207 -1.62 11.62 0.86
C LEU A 207 -0.21 11.82 0.30
N ILE A 208 0.17 13.06 -0.04
CA ILE A 208 1.53 13.41 -0.46
C ILE A 208 2.51 13.22 0.72
N GLU A 209 2.16 13.68 1.92
CA GLU A 209 3.00 13.51 3.11
C GLU A 209 3.22 12.04 3.45
N LEU A 210 2.16 11.22 3.39
CA LEU A 210 2.25 9.77 3.59
C LEU A 210 3.11 9.10 2.52
N TRP A 211 3.03 9.55 1.26
CA TRP A 211 3.84 9.01 0.16
C TRP A 211 5.34 9.23 0.39
N TYR A 212 5.73 10.43 0.83
CA TYR A 212 7.15 10.75 1.06
C TYR A 212 7.64 10.44 2.48
N GLY A 213 6.73 10.12 3.41
CA GLY A 213 7.04 9.95 4.83
C GLY A 213 7.62 11.21 5.48
N LYS A 214 7.30 12.39 4.95
CA LYS A 214 7.81 13.71 5.38
C LYS A 214 6.65 14.69 5.40
N SER A 215 6.68 15.64 6.33
CA SER A 215 5.66 16.70 6.34
C SER A 215 5.83 17.60 5.12
N ILE A 216 4.75 18.26 4.71
CA ILE A 216 4.75 19.12 3.53
C ILE A 216 5.74 20.29 3.71
N GLU A 217 5.99 20.72 4.95
CA GLU A 217 7.02 21.73 5.24
C GLU A 217 8.43 21.21 4.96
N GLN A 218 8.70 19.93 5.26
CA GLN A 218 10.00 19.30 4.98
C GLN A 218 10.22 19.03 3.49
N LEU A 219 9.14 19.03 2.70
CA LEU A 219 9.18 18.88 1.24
C LEU A 219 9.38 20.22 0.51
N GLN A 220 9.38 21.36 1.21
CA GLN A 220 9.56 22.68 0.60
C GLN A 220 10.93 22.80 -0.06
N ALA A 221 10.94 23.22 -1.32
CA ALA A 221 12.14 23.60 -2.04
C ALA A 221 12.19 25.13 -2.23
N PRO A 222 13.38 25.72 -2.45
CA PRO A 222 13.51 27.15 -2.74
C PRO A 222 12.54 27.72 -3.80
N PRO A 223 12.21 27.03 -4.92
CA PRO A 223 11.23 27.55 -5.88
C PRO A 223 9.78 27.57 -5.34
N ASP A 224 9.47 26.80 -4.31
CA ASP A 224 8.09 26.72 -3.76
C ASP A 224 7.75 27.96 -2.90
N LEU A 225 8.77 28.72 -2.50
CA LEU A 225 8.63 29.95 -1.69
C LEU A 225 8.22 31.17 -2.52
N ASP A 226 8.42 31.14 -3.84
CA ASP A 226 8.00 32.21 -4.76
C ASP A 226 6.64 31.88 -5.41
N CYS A 227 5.61 31.83 -4.57
CA CYS A 227 4.27 31.34 -4.91
C CYS A 227 3.26 32.47 -5.13
N ALA A 228 3.72 33.65 -5.58
CA ALA A 228 2.89 34.81 -5.83
C ALA A 228 1.75 34.51 -6.82
N GLY A 229 0.50 34.77 -6.42
CA GLY A 229 -0.69 34.53 -7.25
C GLY A 229 -1.26 33.11 -7.17
N THR A 230 -0.66 32.21 -6.36
CA THR A 230 -1.20 30.87 -6.08
C THR A 230 -1.88 30.83 -4.71
N PRO A 231 -2.58 29.73 -4.35
CA PRO A 231 -3.17 29.57 -3.02
C PRO A 231 -2.15 29.65 -1.87
N GLY A 232 -0.86 29.34 -2.09
CA GLY A 232 0.18 29.52 -1.07
C GLY A 232 1.34 28.52 -1.20
N ILE A 233 2.28 28.58 -0.26
CA ILE A 233 3.50 27.75 -0.27
C ILE A 233 3.17 26.25 -0.27
N THR A 234 2.18 25.83 0.55
CA THR A 234 1.71 24.43 0.60
C THR A 234 1.19 23.96 -0.75
N TRP A 235 0.50 24.82 -1.50
CA TRP A 235 0.01 24.50 -2.84
C TRP A 235 1.18 24.27 -3.82
N CYS A 236 2.13 25.20 -3.88
CA CYS A 236 3.28 25.07 -4.79
C CYS A 236 4.15 23.86 -4.45
N THR A 237 4.35 23.61 -3.15
CA THR A 237 5.09 22.43 -2.67
C THR A 237 4.37 21.12 -3.03
N ALA A 238 3.03 21.11 -3.01
CA ALA A 238 2.24 19.94 -3.42
C ALA A 238 2.18 19.75 -4.94
N GLU A 239 2.15 20.83 -5.73
CA GLU A 239 2.07 20.77 -7.20
C GLU A 239 3.36 20.23 -7.84
N ARG A 240 4.53 20.62 -7.31
CA ARG A 240 5.84 20.22 -7.87
C ARG A 240 6.07 18.70 -7.91
N PRO A 241 5.84 17.92 -6.83
CA PRO A 241 5.90 16.47 -6.85
C PRO A 241 4.90 15.84 -7.82
N VAL A 242 3.68 16.39 -7.90
CA VAL A 242 2.59 15.89 -8.74
C VAL A 242 2.93 15.96 -10.23
N ASP A 243 3.63 17.02 -10.64
CA ASP A 243 4.06 17.23 -12.02
C ASP A 243 5.33 16.46 -12.42
N SER A 244 6.21 16.11 -11.46
CA SER A 244 7.53 15.51 -11.75
C SER A 244 7.63 14.02 -11.43
N GLU A 245 7.27 13.59 -10.22
CA GLU A 245 7.45 12.21 -9.75
C GLU A 245 6.16 11.38 -9.87
N PHE A 246 4.99 11.91 -9.47
CA PHE A 246 3.74 11.15 -9.56
C PHE A 246 3.31 10.87 -11.01
N ALA A 247 3.53 11.80 -11.94
CA ALA A 247 3.23 11.58 -13.35
C ALA A 247 4.03 10.41 -13.95
N PHE A 248 5.26 10.19 -13.46
CA PHE A 248 6.15 9.12 -13.88
C PHE A 248 5.86 7.80 -13.14
N GLU A 249 5.65 7.84 -11.82
CA GLU A 249 5.49 6.63 -10.99
C GLU A 249 4.04 6.14 -10.84
N ALA A 250 3.08 7.05 -10.66
CA ALA A 250 1.65 6.74 -10.54
C ALA A 250 0.89 6.89 -11.88
N GLY A 251 1.57 7.44 -12.89
CA GLY A 251 1.09 7.57 -14.25
C GLY A 251 0.28 8.83 -14.54
N LYS A 252 0.32 9.28 -15.79
CA LYS A 252 -0.31 10.53 -16.27
C LYS A 252 -1.82 10.65 -15.97
N ARG A 253 -2.54 9.53 -15.84
CA ARG A 253 -3.99 9.55 -15.52
C ARG A 253 -4.27 9.88 -14.06
N TYR A 254 -3.43 9.42 -13.14
CA TYR A 254 -3.53 9.73 -11.71
C TYR A 254 -3.14 11.18 -11.46
N SER A 255 -2.02 11.64 -12.01
CA SER A 255 -1.58 13.05 -11.95
C SER A 255 -2.68 14.03 -12.42
N ASN A 256 -3.37 13.72 -13.52
CA ASN A 256 -4.50 14.52 -14.01
C ASN A 256 -5.78 14.48 -13.15
N ALA A 257 -5.91 13.55 -12.20
CA ALA A 257 -7.06 13.44 -11.31
C ALA A 257 -6.85 14.21 -10.00
N VAL A 258 -5.59 14.47 -9.63
CA VAL A 258 -5.19 15.22 -8.43
C VAL A 258 -5.05 16.73 -8.72
N ARG A 259 -4.99 17.11 -10.01
CA ARG A 259 -4.93 18.48 -10.52
C ARG A 259 -6.32 19.08 -10.77
#